data_AF-A0A915C6U6-F1
#
_entry.id   AF-A0A915C6U6-F1
#
_cell.length_a   1.000
_cell.length_b   1.000
_cell.length_c   1.000
_cell.angle_alpha   90.00
_cell.angle_beta   90.00
_cell.angle_gamma   90.00
#
_symmetry.space_group_name_H-M   'P 1'
#
loop_
_entity.id
_entity.type
_entity.pdbx_description
1 polymer ?
#
loop_
_entity_poly.entity_id
_entity_poly.type
_entity_poly.pdbx_seq_one_letter_code
_entity_poly.pdbx_strand_id
1 'polypeptide(L)'
;MNLNGNINFSKRIVSGGSQTNITLLYTDSNKESESRALTSFLVPEFTDQWAKFALEVHDDNVVLYFRCTRFATRQVKRKPAQLVMDDAHKLYIASAGPILKGGFEVTEV
;
A
#
# COMPACT_ATOMS: atom_id res chain seq x y z
N MET A 1 -0.05 22.04 -20.87
CA MET A 1 0.06 22.18 -19.41
C MET A 1 -1.34 22.03 -18.83
N ASN A 2 -1.65 20.91 -18.19
CA ASN A 2 -2.94 20.70 -17.53
C ASN A 2 -2.72 19.66 -16.40
N LEU A 3 -2.82 20.11 -15.16
CA LEU A 3 -2.62 19.33 -13.93
C LEU A 3 -4.01 19.08 -13.35
N ASN A 4 -4.50 17.84 -13.37
CA ASN A 4 -5.75 17.46 -12.70
C ASN A 4 -5.72 15.97 -12.33
N GLY A 5 -5.08 15.63 -11.20
CA GLY A 5 -5.13 14.28 -10.65
C GLY A 5 -4.50 14.17 -9.26
N ASN A 6 -5.31 14.11 -8.20
CA ASN A 6 -4.84 13.73 -6.87
C ASN A 6 -4.92 12.20 -6.72
N ILE A 7 -3.81 11.50 -6.96
CA ILE A 7 -3.75 10.05 -6.76
C ILE A 7 -3.18 9.73 -5.38
N ASN A 8 -3.95 9.03 -4.56
CA ASN A 8 -3.52 8.57 -3.25
C ASN A 8 -3.14 7.09 -3.29
N PHE A 9 -2.00 6.73 -2.72
CA PHE A 9 -1.60 5.33 -2.50
C PHE A 9 -1.75 4.97 -1.04
N SER A 10 -2.35 3.82 -0.78
CA SER A 10 -2.42 3.27 0.57
C SER A 10 -2.07 1.79 0.55
N LYS A 11 -1.55 1.31 1.67
CA LYS A 11 -1.30 -0.10 1.90
C LYS A 11 -2.24 -0.59 2.99
N ARG A 12 -2.88 -1.73 2.74
CA ARG A 12 -3.71 -2.44 3.73
C ARG A 12 -3.13 -3.80 4.04
N ILE A 13 -3.09 -4.16 5.33
CA ILE A 13 -2.72 -5.49 5.80
C ILE A 13 -3.97 -6.09 6.46
N VAL A 14 -4.32 -7.31 6.09
CA VAL A 14 -5.40 -8.08 6.73
C VAL A 14 -4.89 -9.49 6.99
N SER A 15 -4.83 -9.87 8.27
CA SER A 15 -4.45 -11.22 8.70
C SER A 15 -5.69 -12.10 8.88
N GLY A 16 -5.59 -13.38 8.54
CA GLY A 16 -6.69 -14.34 8.67
C GLY A 16 -6.21 -15.78 8.56
N GLY A 17 -6.37 -16.55 9.65
CA GLY A 17 -5.94 -17.95 9.69
C GLY A 17 -4.41 -18.07 9.60
N SER A 18 -3.91 -18.78 8.59
CA SER A 18 -2.47 -19.03 8.37
C SER A 18 -1.82 -18.08 7.36
N GLN A 19 -2.54 -17.07 6.87
CA GLN A 19 -2.07 -16.16 5.84
C GLN A 19 -2.41 -14.70 6.13
N THR A 20 -1.52 -13.82 5.72
CA THR A 20 -1.75 -12.37 5.74
C THR A 20 -1.82 -11.83 4.31
N ASN A 21 -2.83 -11.00 4.03
CA ASN A 21 -2.99 -10.31 2.76
C ASN A 21 -2.42 -8.89 2.84
N ILE A 22 -1.39 -8.62 2.04
CA ILE A 22 -0.82 -7.28 1.83
C ILE A 22 -1.37 -6.75 0.50
N THR A 23 -2.19 -5.70 0.57
CA THR A 23 -2.80 -5.07 -0.60
C THR A 23 -2.26 -3.67 -0.81
N LEU A 24 -1.86 -3.36 -2.04
CA LEU A 24 -1.57 -2.00 -2.49
C LEU A 24 -2.83 -1.43 -3.13
N LEU A 25 -3.31 -0.31 -2.60
CA LEU A 25 -4.49 0.39 -3.09
C LEU A 25 -4.11 1.73 -3.69
N TYR A 26 -4.95 2.19 -4.62
CA TYR A 26 -4.90 3.53 -5.15
C TYR A 26 -6.31 4.15 -5.18
N THR A 27 -6.39 5.47 -5.11
CA THR A 27 -7.62 6.25 -5.33
C THR A 27 -7.31 7.42 -6.25
N ASP A 28 -8.08 7.61 -7.31
CA ASP A 28 -8.11 8.88 -8.05
C ASP A 28 -9.15 9.80 -7.40
N SER A 29 -8.72 10.64 -6.45
CA SER A 29 -9.62 11.46 -5.63
C SER A 29 -10.39 12.52 -6.41
N ASN A 30 -10.06 12.74 -7.69
CA ASN A 30 -10.84 13.63 -8.56
C ASN A 30 -12.02 12.90 -9.22
N LYS A 31 -12.01 11.56 -9.25
CA LYS A 31 -13.02 10.74 -9.94
C LYS A 31 -13.72 9.73 -9.05
N GLU A 32 -13.04 9.28 -8.00
CA GLU A 32 -13.45 8.14 -7.18
C GLU A 32 -13.47 8.53 -5.70
N SER A 33 -14.56 8.18 -5.02
CA SER A 33 -14.70 8.28 -3.56
C SER A 33 -14.13 7.08 -2.82
N GLU A 34 -13.85 5.98 -3.52
CA GLU A 34 -13.42 4.71 -2.94
C GLU A 34 -12.07 4.25 -3.50
N SER A 35 -11.26 3.63 -2.63
CA SER A 35 -9.98 3.05 -3.02
C SER A 35 -10.15 1.72 -3.76
N ARG A 36 -9.34 1.51 -4.80
CA ARG A 36 -9.28 0.27 -5.57
C ARG A 36 -8.00 -0.48 -5.29
N ALA A 37 -8.09 -1.80 -5.16
CA ALA A 37 -6.91 -2.64 -5.07
C ALA A 37 -6.17 -2.64 -6.41
N LEU A 38 -4.90 -2.22 -6.39
CA LEU A 38 -3.99 -2.39 -7.52
C LEU A 38 -3.50 -3.84 -7.59
N THR A 39 -3.12 -4.40 -6.44
CA THR A 39 -2.73 -5.81 -6.32
C THR A 39 -2.73 -6.27 -4.87
N SER A 40 -2.76 -7.59 -4.67
CA SER A 40 -2.75 -8.26 -3.36
C SER A 40 -1.75 -9.42 -3.35
N PHE A 41 -1.09 -9.60 -2.22
CA PHE A 41 -0.13 -10.67 -1.97
C PHE A 41 -0.53 -11.43 -0.71
N LEU A 42 -0.66 -12.75 -0.81
CA LEU A 42 -0.80 -13.63 0.34
C LEU A 42 0.58 -14.08 0.78
N VAL A 43 0.97 -13.69 1.98
CA VAL A 43 2.21 -14.12 2.64
C VAL A 43 1.87 -15.02 3.83
N PRO A 44 2.82 -15.84 4.33
CA PRO A 44 2.64 -16.52 5.60
C PRO A 44 2.26 -15.55 6.71
N GLU A 45 1.38 -15.98 7.61
CA GLU A 45 0.97 -15.16 8.76
C GLU A 45 2.17 -14.69 9.59
N PHE A 46 2.11 -13.45 10.07
CA PHE A 46 3.17 -12.83 10.86
C PHE A 46 2.65 -12.00 12.05
N THR A 47 1.39 -12.19 12.45
CA THR A 47 0.85 -11.66 13.71
C THR A 47 1.76 -12.05 14.88
N ASP A 48 1.92 -11.12 15.83
CA ASP A 48 2.82 -11.23 16.98
C ASP A 48 4.32 -11.39 16.64
N GLN A 49 4.71 -11.12 15.39
CA GLN A 49 6.11 -11.17 14.95
C GLN A 49 6.48 -9.91 14.15
N TRP A 50 7.72 -9.44 14.32
CA TRP A 50 8.26 -8.40 13.45
C TRP A 50 8.44 -8.94 12.02
N ALA A 51 7.88 -8.22 11.05
CA ALA A 51 8.04 -8.52 9.64
C ALA A 51 8.54 -7.29 8.87
N LYS A 52 9.59 -7.47 8.07
CA LYS A 52 10.05 -6.49 7.08
C LYS A 52 9.53 -6.88 5.70
N PHE A 53 8.93 -5.93 5.00
CA PHE A 53 8.55 -6.09 3.61
C PHE A 53 8.75 -4.76 2.86
N ALA A 54 8.86 -4.83 1.54
CA ALA A 54 8.92 -3.68 0.66
C ALA A 54 8.05 -3.94 -0.58
N LEU A 55 7.43 -2.88 -1.10
CA LEU A 55 6.73 -2.90 -2.38
C LEU A 55 7.54 -2.04 -3.35
N GLU A 56 8.00 -2.64 -4.43
CA GLU A 56 8.62 -1.95 -5.55
C GLU A 56 7.59 -1.85 -6.68
N VAL A 57 7.36 -0.64 -7.17
CA VAL A 57 6.49 -0.39 -8.32
C VAL A 57 7.36 0.11 -9.45
N HIS A 58 7.48 -0.68 -10.51
CA HIS A 58 8.24 -0.34 -11.69
C HIS A 58 7.44 -0.69 -12.94
N ASP A 59 7.14 0.33 -13.74
CA ASP A 59 6.18 0.24 -14.85
C ASP A 59 4.88 -0.45 -14.41
N ASP A 60 4.50 -1.53 -15.09
CA ASP A 60 3.31 -2.32 -14.81
C ASP A 60 3.61 -3.53 -13.90
N ASN A 61 4.76 -3.54 -13.23
CA ASN A 61 5.12 -4.54 -12.24
C ASN A 61 5.05 -4.00 -10.83
N VAL A 62 4.43 -4.77 -9.94
CA VAL A 62 4.56 -4.63 -8.49
C VAL A 62 5.30 -5.84 -7.95
N VAL A 63 6.44 -5.62 -7.31
CA VAL A 63 7.23 -6.65 -6.65
C VAL A 63 7.07 -6.52 -5.14
N LEU A 64 6.71 -7.62 -4.49
CA LEU A 64 6.78 -7.73 -3.03
C LEU A 64 8.12 -8.36 -2.65
N TYR A 65 8.86 -7.66 -1.79
CA TYR A 65 9.92 -8.25 -1.00
C TYR A 65 9.38 -8.53 0.39
N PHE A 66 9.51 -9.76 0.88
CA PHE A 66 9.05 -10.17 2.21
C PHE A 66 10.20 -10.89 2.91
N ARG A 67 10.52 -10.49 4.15
CA ARG A 67 11.67 -11.00 4.92
C ARG A 67 12.97 -10.96 4.09
N CYS A 68 13.24 -9.81 3.49
CA CYS A 68 14.42 -9.54 2.66
C CYS A 68 14.55 -10.41 1.39
N THR A 69 13.51 -11.15 1.00
CA THR A 69 13.51 -12.01 -0.19
C THR A 69 12.48 -11.51 -1.21
N ARG A 70 12.80 -11.56 -2.50
CA ARG A 70 11.82 -11.30 -3.57
C ARG A 70 10.74 -12.39 -3.52
N PHE A 71 9.57 -12.03 -3.01
CA PHE A 71 8.49 -12.97 -2.72
C PHE A 71 7.66 -13.27 -3.96
N ALA A 72 7.18 -12.23 -4.65
CA ALA A 72 6.38 -12.38 -5.85
C ALA A 72 6.39 -11.11 -6.69
N THR A 73 6.10 -11.27 -7.99
CA THR A 73 5.83 -10.16 -8.91
C THR A 73 4.42 -10.29 -9.44
N ARG A 74 3.71 -9.16 -9.54
CA ARG A 74 2.37 -9.06 -10.12
C ARG A 74 2.38 -8.00 -11.21
N GLN A 75 1.88 -8.40 -12.38
CA GLN A 75 1.59 -7.49 -13.47
C GLN A 75 0.27 -6.77 -13.16
N VAL A 76 0.26 -5.45 -13.26
CA VAL A 76 -0.89 -4.60 -12.93
C VAL A 76 -1.17 -3.65 -14.08
N LYS A 77 -2.43 -3.31 -14.31
CA LYS A 77 -2.79 -2.22 -15.23
C LYS A 77 -3.08 -0.98 -14.41
N ARG A 78 -2.18 0.00 -14.47
CA ARG A 78 -2.35 1.27 -13.77
C ARG A 78 -3.31 2.18 -14.55
N LYS A 79 -4.23 2.81 -13.84
CA LYS A 79 -5.08 3.89 -14.36
C LYS A 79 -5.11 5.01 -13.32
N PRO A 80 -4.45 6.15 -13.55
CA PRO A 80 -3.71 6.56 -14.76
C PRO A 80 -2.37 5.82 -14.95
N ALA A 81 -1.89 5.74 -16.20
CA ALA A 81 -0.66 5.03 -16.56
C ALA A 81 0.63 5.73 -16.10
N GLN A 82 0.58 7.07 -15.98
CA GLN A 82 1.67 7.88 -15.47
C GLN A 82 1.20 8.67 -14.25
N LEU A 83 1.98 8.57 -13.19
CA LEU A 83 1.79 9.31 -11.95
C LEU A 83 2.85 10.40 -11.93
N VAL A 84 2.42 11.65 -12.03
CA VAL A 84 3.31 12.78 -11.84
C VAL A 84 3.35 13.05 -10.34
N MET A 85 4.50 12.75 -9.73
CA MET A 85 4.75 13.24 -8.39
C MET A 85 5.14 14.72 -8.49
N ASP A 86 4.29 15.59 -7.96
CA ASP A 86 4.60 16.98 -7.67
C ASP A 86 5.29 17.08 -6.30
N ASP A 87 6.05 18.15 -6.06
CA ASP A 87 6.80 18.38 -4.83
C ASP A 87 5.89 18.51 -3.60
N ALA A 88 4.58 18.70 -3.81
CA ALA A 88 3.56 18.80 -2.78
C ALA A 88 3.01 17.45 -2.26
N HIS A 89 3.46 16.30 -2.77
CA HIS A 89 2.97 15.00 -2.28
C HIS A 89 3.51 14.66 -0.89
N LYS A 90 2.66 14.05 -0.08
CA LYS A 90 2.96 13.71 1.32
C LYS A 90 2.90 12.20 1.52
N LEU A 91 3.90 11.64 2.20
CA LEU A 91 3.89 10.26 2.65
C LEU A 91 3.33 10.20 4.08
N TYR A 92 2.22 9.49 4.23
CA TYR A 92 1.57 9.25 5.50
C TYR A 92 1.87 7.82 5.96
N ILE A 93 2.64 7.68 7.04
CA ILE A 93 2.91 6.39 7.70
C ILE A 93 2.03 6.30 8.94
N ALA A 94 1.50 5.12 9.25
CA ALA A 94 0.68 4.90 10.44
C ALA A 94 -0.56 5.81 10.55
N SER A 95 -0.97 6.41 9.44
CA SER A 95 -2.06 7.40 9.40
C SER A 95 -3.40 6.71 9.25
N ALA A 96 -3.78 5.92 10.25
CA ALA A 96 -5.17 5.53 10.47
C ALA A 96 -6.01 6.72 11.01
N GLY A 97 -5.35 7.77 11.50
CA GLY A 97 -5.99 8.96 12.06
C GLY A 97 -6.92 8.65 13.24
N PRO A 98 -7.56 9.68 13.84
CA PRO A 98 -8.44 9.53 15.01
C PRO A 98 -9.75 8.77 14.74
N ILE A 99 -9.99 8.29 13.51
CA ILE A 99 -11.21 7.59 13.11
C ILE A 99 -11.20 6.15 13.66
N LEU A 100 -10.02 5.54 13.76
CA LEU A 100 -9.81 4.34 14.55
C LEU A 100 -9.22 4.80 15.88
N LYS A 101 -10.00 4.76 16.97
CA LYS A 101 -9.56 5.12 18.34
C LYS A 101 -8.42 4.24 18.91
N GLY A 102 -7.71 3.48 18.07
CA GLY A 102 -6.49 2.78 18.43
C GLY A 102 -5.31 3.55 17.84
N GLY A 103 -4.48 4.14 18.70
CA GLY A 103 -3.18 4.65 18.25
C GLY A 103 -2.38 3.54 17.57
N PHE A 104 -1.47 3.92 16.68
CA PHE A 104 -0.38 3.03 16.32
C PHE A 104 0.44 2.85 17.60
N GLU A 105 0.20 1.78 18.36
CA GLU A 105 0.92 1.56 19.61
C GLU A 105 2.40 1.35 19.29
N VAL A 106 3.20 2.37 19.62
CA VAL A 106 4.63 2.22 19.84
C VAL A 106 4.75 1.97 21.34
N THR A 107 4.93 0.71 21.73
CA THR A 107 5.30 0.40 23.12
C THR A 107 6.75 0.87 23.29
N GLU A 108 6.95 2.07 23.84
CA GLU A 108 8.25 2.45 24.40
C GLU A 108 8.52 1.54 25.60
N VAL A 109 9.74 1.00 25.65
CA VAL A 109 10.25 0.11 26.70
C VAL A 109 10.85 0.95 27.82
#